data_AF-A0A127BBK7-F1
#
_entry.id   AF-A0A127BBK7-F1
#
_cell.length_a   1.000
_cell.length_b   1.000
_cell.length_c   1.000
_cell.angle_alpha   90.00
_cell.angle_beta   90.00
_cell.angle_gamma   90.00
#
_symmetry.space_group_name_H-M   'P 1'
#
loop_
_entity.id
_entity.type
_entity.pdbx_description
1 polymer ?
#
loop_
_entity_poly.entity_id
_entity_poly.type
_entity_poly.pdbx_seq_one_letter_code
_entity_poly.pdbx_strand_id
1 'polypeptide(L)'
;MIKLTCTFYIEAMGNDKKAVETSISEIEEKLKKEKVEILGTRREDVIETEDPKFRYSTVLEVRFKGNLPDVIKLVLKYGPSIVEIEDVDGSEIEAEELVSILAGISAFMGNLMERFGSLAAYPDLSSLPTPKVGYDEEEIEKMIIEKGFIRYRFVIEAYGKNKEEIEENMKKALSLEGAYINKFVSKLMEEVEYEGKKRVKLLIAFELLSSIETLFILTAKYAPVGIVIVEPDVVEMTPNELQNSLSELASMVNELIHRHLLMMNQ
;
A
#
# COMPACT_ATOMS: atom_id res chain seq x y z
N MET A 1 -4.29 15.86 -13.98
CA MET A 1 -4.26 14.38 -13.90
C MET A 1 -2.91 13.89 -14.37
N ILE A 2 -2.11 13.41 -13.43
CA ILE A 2 -0.75 12.91 -13.66
C ILE A 2 -0.81 11.70 -14.62
N LYS A 3 0.04 11.72 -15.65
CA LYS A 3 0.23 10.58 -16.55
C LYS A 3 1.63 10.03 -16.42
N LEU A 4 1.74 8.72 -16.51
CA LEU A 4 2.98 8.00 -16.32
C LEU A 4 3.25 7.12 -17.55
N THR A 5 4.51 7.08 -17.95
CA THR A 5 5.04 5.97 -18.74
C THR A 5 5.77 5.05 -17.79
N CYS A 6 5.31 3.79 -17.69
CA CYS A 6 5.83 2.83 -16.74
C CYS A 6 6.21 1.53 -17.44
N THR A 7 7.18 0.83 -16.84
CA THR A 7 7.49 -0.56 -17.14
C THR A 7 7.22 -1.41 -15.90
N PHE A 8 6.36 -2.41 -16.05
CA PHE A 8 6.09 -3.41 -15.01
C PHE A 8 6.82 -4.70 -15.34
N TYR A 9 7.44 -5.30 -14.31
CA TYR A 9 7.99 -6.64 -14.38
C TYR A 9 7.11 -7.56 -13.55
N ILE A 10 6.34 -8.41 -14.21
CA ILE A 10 5.43 -9.35 -13.56
C ILE A 10 6.05 -10.73 -13.61
N GLU A 11 6.30 -11.30 -12.44
CA GLU A 11 6.89 -12.63 -12.32
C GLU A 11 5.81 -13.71 -12.16
N ALA A 12 6.00 -14.84 -12.83
CA ALA A 12 5.23 -16.05 -12.58
C ALA A 12 6.18 -17.19 -12.22
N MET A 13 5.94 -17.81 -11.06
CA MET A 13 6.73 -18.93 -10.55
C MET A 13 5.85 -20.14 -10.25
N GLY A 14 6.39 -21.35 -10.41
CA GLY A 14 5.69 -22.58 -10.08
C GLY A 14 6.52 -23.85 -10.28
N ASN A 15 5.96 -25.00 -9.94
CA ASN A 15 6.61 -26.30 -10.08
C ASN A 15 6.35 -27.00 -11.42
N ASP A 16 5.41 -26.48 -12.22
CA ASP A 16 5.08 -26.99 -13.55
C ASP A 16 5.34 -25.92 -14.62
N LYS A 17 6.24 -26.24 -15.56
CA LYS A 17 6.67 -25.33 -16.62
C LYS A 17 5.49 -24.81 -17.45
N LYS A 18 4.56 -25.70 -17.81
CA LYS A 18 3.43 -25.37 -18.69
C LYS A 18 2.43 -24.47 -17.96
N ALA A 19 2.21 -24.69 -16.67
CA ALA A 19 1.37 -23.83 -15.85
C ALA A 19 1.96 -22.40 -15.76
N VAL A 20 3.27 -22.27 -15.57
CA VAL A 20 3.97 -20.98 -15.57
C VAL A 20 3.82 -20.27 -16.92
N GLU A 21 4.09 -20.97 -18.03
CA GLU A 21 3.92 -20.42 -19.39
C GLU A 21 2.48 -19.98 -19.67
N THR A 22 1.50 -20.75 -19.20
CA THR A 22 0.08 -20.45 -19.40
C THR A 22 -0.34 -19.23 -18.58
N SER A 23 0.05 -19.18 -17.30
CA SER A 23 -0.27 -18.08 -16.38
C SER A 23 0.23 -16.75 -16.93
N ILE A 24 1.49 -16.69 -17.35
CA ILE A 24 2.08 -15.44 -17.85
C ILE A 24 1.45 -15.00 -19.18
N SER A 25 1.09 -15.95 -20.04
CA SER A 25 0.39 -15.66 -21.31
C SER A 25 -1.02 -15.11 -21.06
N GLU A 26 -1.73 -15.63 -20.05
CA GLU A 26 -3.03 -15.10 -19.67
C GLU A 26 -2.93 -13.68 -19.10
N ILE A 27 -1.89 -13.38 -18.32
CA ILE A 27 -1.63 -12.04 -17.81
C ILE A 27 -1.40 -11.07 -18.97
N GLU A 28 -0.55 -11.44 -19.93
CA GLU A 28 -0.30 -10.62 -21.13
C GLU A 28 -1.60 -10.32 -21.91
N GLU A 29 -2.44 -11.33 -22.12
CA GLU A 29 -3.72 -11.17 -22.83
C GLU A 29 -4.75 -10.35 -22.06
N LYS A 30 -4.71 -10.38 -20.72
CA LYS A 30 -5.55 -9.52 -19.86
C LYS A 30 -5.07 -8.07 -19.91
N LEU A 31 -3.74 -7.84 -19.87
CA LEU A 31 -3.14 -6.50 -19.93
C LEU A 31 -3.47 -5.77 -21.24
N LYS A 32 -3.49 -6.48 -22.38
CA LYS A 32 -3.92 -5.92 -23.67
C LYS A 32 -5.35 -5.38 -23.69
N LYS A 33 -6.18 -5.75 -22.72
CA LYS A 33 -7.60 -5.32 -22.60
C LYS A 33 -7.80 -4.21 -21.56
N GLU A 34 -6.74 -3.80 -20.88
CA GLU A 34 -6.79 -2.74 -19.89
C GLU A 34 -6.91 -1.36 -20.55
N LYS A 35 -7.39 -0.37 -19.79
CA LYS A 35 -7.57 1.01 -20.27
C LYS A 35 -6.27 1.82 -20.22
N VAL A 36 -5.19 1.24 -20.71
CA VAL A 36 -3.87 1.89 -20.83
C VAL A 36 -3.32 1.70 -22.24
N GLU A 37 -2.45 2.59 -22.66
CA GLU A 37 -1.76 2.47 -23.95
C GLU A 37 -0.55 1.56 -23.78
N ILE A 38 -0.64 0.32 -24.28
CA ILE A 38 0.51 -0.60 -24.28
C ILE A 38 1.52 -0.15 -25.34
N LEU A 39 2.74 0.16 -24.90
CA LEU A 39 3.85 0.57 -25.76
C LEU A 39 4.72 -0.62 -26.19
N GLY A 40 4.79 -1.66 -25.36
CA GLY A 40 5.49 -2.89 -25.67
C GLY A 40 5.30 -3.98 -24.61
N THR A 41 5.41 -5.24 -25.04
CA THR A 41 5.48 -6.39 -24.14
C THR A 41 6.69 -7.25 -24.52
N ARG A 42 7.39 -7.78 -23.52
CA ARG A 42 8.46 -8.77 -23.71
C ARG A 42 8.32 -9.85 -22.66
N ARG A 43 8.09 -11.08 -23.10
CA ARG A 43 8.10 -12.26 -22.24
C ARG A 43 9.47 -12.92 -22.32
N GLU A 44 10.07 -13.16 -21.17
CA GLU A 44 11.33 -13.90 -21.07
C GLU A 44 11.09 -15.42 -21.15
N ASP A 45 12.13 -16.16 -21.56
CA ASP A 45 12.05 -17.62 -21.58
C ASP A 45 11.90 -18.17 -20.16
N VAL A 46 11.20 -19.30 -20.02
CA VAL A 46 11.06 -19.96 -18.72
C VAL A 46 12.38 -20.61 -18.31
N ILE A 47 12.89 -20.21 -17.15
CA ILE A 47 14.14 -20.73 -16.56
C ILE A 47 13.83 -21.75 -15.46
N GLU A 48 14.77 -22.68 -15.23
CA GLU A 48 14.73 -23.55 -14.04
C GLU A 48 15.42 -22.85 -12.86
N THR A 49 14.79 -22.91 -11.68
CA THR A 49 15.36 -22.37 -10.44
C THR A 49 15.83 -23.50 -9.53
N GLU A 50 16.65 -23.16 -8.53
CA GLU A 50 17.13 -24.13 -7.54
C GLU A 50 16.05 -24.52 -6.50
N ASP A 51 14.95 -23.76 -6.40
CA ASP A 51 13.87 -24.05 -5.47
C ASP A 51 12.94 -25.13 -6.03
N PRO A 52 12.85 -26.33 -5.42
CA PRO A 52 11.99 -27.40 -5.91
C PRO A 52 10.49 -27.04 -5.96
N LYS A 53 10.05 -26.03 -5.19
CA LYS A 53 8.66 -25.56 -5.13
C LYS A 53 8.35 -24.55 -6.23
N PHE A 54 9.35 -23.77 -6.61
CA PHE A 54 9.30 -22.76 -7.67
C PHE A 54 10.25 -23.10 -8.80
N ARG A 55 10.27 -24.38 -9.19
CA ARG A 55 11.24 -24.94 -10.13
C ARG A 55 11.30 -24.18 -11.45
N TYR A 56 10.23 -23.51 -11.86
CA TYR A 56 10.16 -22.72 -13.07
C TYR A 56 9.78 -21.28 -12.74
N SER A 57 10.47 -20.32 -13.36
CA SER A 57 10.13 -18.88 -13.30
C SER A 57 10.20 -18.24 -14.70
N THR A 58 9.42 -17.19 -14.91
CA THR A 58 9.44 -16.33 -16.09
C THR A 58 8.99 -14.93 -15.71
N VAL A 59 9.42 -13.94 -16.50
CA VAL A 59 9.06 -12.54 -16.32
C VAL A 59 8.39 -12.02 -17.58
N LEU A 60 7.30 -11.27 -17.38
CA LEU A 60 6.69 -10.44 -18.40
C LEU A 60 7.03 -8.97 -18.10
N GLU A 61 7.79 -8.36 -19.00
CA GLU A 61 8.01 -6.93 -19.05
C GLU A 61 6.88 -6.28 -19.87
N VAL A 62 6.15 -5.35 -19.27
CA VAL A 62 5.09 -4.58 -19.95
C VAL A 62 5.35 -3.10 -19.79
N ARG A 63 5.61 -2.45 -20.91
CA ARG A 63 5.75 -1.00 -21.00
C ARG A 63 4.45 -0.38 -21.49
N PHE A 64 3.94 0.61 -20.77
CA PHE A 64 2.66 1.24 -21.07
C PHE A 64 2.59 2.69 -20.61
N LYS A 65 1.59 3.41 -21.11
CA LYS A 65 1.25 4.76 -20.70
C LYS A 65 -0.17 4.82 -20.15
N GLY A 66 -0.35 5.47 -19.01
CA GLY A 66 -1.63 5.58 -18.33
C GLY A 66 -1.71 6.80 -17.41
N ASN A 67 -2.90 7.12 -16.91
CA ASN A 67 -3.05 8.07 -15.81
C ASN A 67 -2.73 7.38 -14.47
N LEU A 68 -2.41 8.17 -13.44
CA LEU A 68 -2.07 7.65 -12.11
C LEU A 68 -3.14 6.69 -11.53
N PRO A 69 -4.45 7.00 -11.55
CA PRO A 69 -5.48 6.05 -11.10
C PRO A 69 -5.45 4.70 -11.81
N ASP A 70 -5.24 4.68 -13.12
CA ASP A 70 -5.22 3.45 -13.90
C ASP A 70 -3.91 2.67 -13.66
N VAL A 71 -2.77 3.34 -13.52
CA VAL A 71 -1.49 2.72 -13.13
C VAL A 71 -1.61 2.04 -11.77
N ILE A 72 -2.19 2.72 -10.76
CA ILE A 72 -2.40 2.16 -9.42
C ILE A 72 -3.30 0.93 -9.48
N LYS A 73 -4.38 0.96 -10.26
CA LYS A 73 -5.24 -0.23 -10.46
C LYS A 73 -4.45 -1.40 -11.04
N LEU A 74 -3.54 -1.14 -11.97
CA LEU A 74 -2.69 -2.19 -12.53
C LEU A 74 -1.70 -2.74 -11.50
N VAL A 75 -1.08 -1.89 -10.68
CA VAL A 75 -0.21 -2.33 -9.57
C VAL A 75 -0.98 -3.27 -8.64
N LEU A 76 -2.16 -2.85 -8.18
CA LEU A 76 -3.01 -3.64 -7.31
C LEU A 76 -3.41 -4.97 -7.95
N LYS A 77 -3.86 -4.94 -9.21
CA LYS A 77 -4.42 -6.10 -9.91
C LYS A 77 -3.39 -7.15 -10.28
N TYR A 78 -2.19 -6.73 -10.70
CA TYR A 78 -1.18 -7.63 -11.27
C TYR A 78 0.01 -7.88 -10.34
N GLY A 79 0.17 -7.12 -9.26
CA GLY A 79 1.25 -7.30 -8.29
C GLY A 79 2.63 -7.38 -8.95
N PRO A 80 3.04 -6.38 -9.76
CA PRO A 80 4.34 -6.44 -10.42
C PRO A 80 5.46 -6.54 -9.38
N SER A 81 6.46 -7.39 -9.61
CA SER A 81 7.64 -7.51 -8.73
C SER A 81 8.48 -6.22 -8.75
N ILE A 82 8.51 -5.53 -9.89
CA ILE A 82 9.19 -4.24 -10.05
C ILE A 82 8.28 -3.30 -10.86
N VAL A 83 8.21 -2.05 -10.40
CA VAL A 83 7.62 -0.93 -11.14
C VAL A 83 8.73 0.07 -11.44
N GLU A 84 8.87 0.46 -12.71
CA GLU A 84 9.79 1.53 -13.12
C GLU A 84 9.01 2.65 -13.80
N ILE A 85 9.19 3.89 -13.34
CA ILE A 85 8.67 5.10 -13.96
C ILE A 85 9.76 5.65 -14.90
N GLU A 86 9.43 5.74 -16.18
CA GLU A 86 10.33 6.30 -17.19
C GLU A 86 10.10 7.79 -17.43
N ASP A 87 8.82 8.20 -17.38
CA ASP A 87 8.40 9.56 -17.70
C ASP A 87 7.12 9.92 -16.93
N VAL A 88 7.02 11.19 -16.57
CA VAL A 88 5.90 11.75 -15.80
C VAL A 88 5.44 13.05 -16.44
N ASP A 89 4.16 13.11 -16.80
CA ASP A 89 3.49 14.30 -17.31
C ASP A 89 2.52 14.84 -16.24
N GLY A 90 2.87 16.01 -15.70
CA GLY A 90 2.19 16.67 -14.58
C GLY A 90 2.78 16.30 -13.21
N SER A 91 2.56 17.17 -12.22
CA SER A 91 3.07 17.00 -10.84
C SER A 91 2.00 17.24 -9.78
N GLU A 92 0.80 17.67 -10.15
CA GLU A 92 -0.23 18.07 -9.20
C GLU A 92 -1.47 17.16 -9.32
N ILE A 93 -2.05 16.86 -8.17
CA ILE A 93 -3.32 16.15 -8.03
C ILE A 93 -4.22 16.85 -7.00
N GLU A 94 -5.49 16.99 -7.34
CA GLU A 94 -6.50 17.51 -6.40
C GLU A 94 -6.70 16.52 -5.24
N ALA A 95 -6.85 17.05 -4.03
CA ALA A 95 -7.04 16.28 -2.81
C ALA A 95 -8.22 15.30 -2.92
N GLU A 96 -9.33 15.70 -3.55
CA GLU A 96 -10.49 14.84 -3.78
C GLU A 96 -10.19 13.66 -4.71
N GLU A 97 -9.39 13.90 -5.76
CA GLU A 97 -8.96 12.86 -6.70
C GLU A 97 -8.02 11.88 -5.97
N LEU A 98 -7.06 12.39 -5.20
CA LEU A 98 -6.15 11.57 -4.41
C LEU A 98 -6.91 10.75 -3.34
N VAL A 99 -7.88 11.32 -2.63
CA VAL A 99 -8.74 10.57 -1.70
C VAL A 99 -9.47 9.42 -2.40
N SER A 100 -9.95 9.64 -3.62
CA SER A 100 -10.63 8.60 -4.41
C SER A 100 -9.67 7.44 -4.77
N ILE A 101 -8.42 7.76 -5.10
CA ILE A 101 -7.37 6.77 -5.34
C ILE A 101 -7.07 5.98 -4.05
N LEU A 102 -6.85 6.67 -2.93
CA LEU A 102 -6.52 6.06 -1.64
C LEU A 102 -7.65 5.17 -1.11
N ALA A 103 -8.90 5.56 -1.34
CA ALA A 103 -10.07 4.72 -1.04
C ALA A 103 -10.08 3.44 -1.89
N GLY A 104 -9.71 3.52 -3.17
CA GLY A 104 -9.55 2.37 -4.05
C GLY A 104 -8.46 1.40 -3.56
N ILE A 105 -7.32 1.94 -3.13
CA ILE A 105 -6.23 1.15 -2.51
C ILE A 105 -6.73 0.47 -1.24
N SER A 106 -7.39 1.22 -0.34
CA SER A 106 -7.89 0.72 0.94
C SER A 106 -8.89 -0.43 0.74
N ALA A 107 -9.84 -0.27 -0.18
CA ALA A 107 -10.81 -1.31 -0.50
C ALA A 107 -10.14 -2.58 -1.06
N PHE A 108 -9.17 -2.43 -1.96
CA PHE A 108 -8.47 -3.57 -2.53
C PHE A 108 -7.61 -4.30 -1.49
N MET A 109 -6.81 -3.55 -0.73
CA MET A 109 -5.91 -4.10 0.28
C MET A 109 -6.68 -4.71 1.45
N GLY A 110 -7.79 -4.11 1.87
CA GLY A 110 -8.69 -4.70 2.88
C GLY A 110 -9.21 -6.07 2.45
N ASN A 111 -9.68 -6.19 1.19
CA ASN A 111 -10.12 -7.47 0.63
C ASN A 111 -9.00 -8.52 0.56
N LEU A 112 -7.75 -8.09 0.25
CA LEU A 112 -6.60 -8.99 0.30
C LEU A 112 -6.31 -9.43 1.74
N MET A 113 -6.26 -8.50 2.70
CA MET A 113 -5.98 -8.82 4.10
C MET A 113 -7.01 -9.73 4.74
N GLU A 114 -8.29 -9.63 4.37
CA GLU A 114 -9.33 -10.57 4.80
C GLU A 114 -9.04 -12.01 4.35
N ARG A 115 -8.44 -12.19 3.17
CA ARG A 115 -8.12 -13.51 2.60
C ARG A 115 -6.78 -14.04 3.09
N PHE A 116 -5.84 -13.15 3.33
CA PHE A 116 -4.41 -13.44 3.37
C PHE A 116 -3.71 -12.99 4.67
N GLY A 117 -4.46 -12.37 5.57
CA GLY A 117 -3.97 -11.83 6.84
C GLY A 117 -3.49 -10.38 6.74
N SER A 118 -3.32 -9.73 7.89
CA SER A 118 -2.94 -8.31 7.96
C SER A 118 -1.48 -8.06 7.53
N LEU A 119 -1.22 -6.95 6.85
CA LEU A 119 0.16 -6.49 6.57
C LEU A 119 0.85 -5.85 7.78
N ALA A 120 0.09 -5.22 8.67
CA ALA A 120 0.60 -4.52 9.85
C ALA A 120 1.17 -5.47 10.93
N ALA A 121 2.29 -6.12 10.61
CA ALA A 121 3.08 -6.93 11.54
C ALA A 121 4.32 -6.14 11.94
N TYR A 122 4.27 -5.51 13.11
CA TYR A 122 5.38 -4.75 13.65
C TYR A 122 6.27 -5.63 14.55
N PRO A 123 7.59 -5.37 14.61
CA PRO A 123 8.44 -5.89 15.68
C PRO A 123 7.95 -5.35 17.04
N ASP A 124 8.51 -5.85 18.14
CA ASP A 124 8.13 -5.35 19.46
C ASP A 124 8.34 -3.83 19.59
N LEU A 125 7.22 -3.10 19.65
CA LEU A 125 7.17 -1.64 19.76
C LEU A 125 7.35 -1.15 21.21
N SER A 126 7.47 -2.05 22.19
CA SER A 126 7.63 -1.69 23.59
C SER A 126 8.86 -0.80 23.83
N SER A 127 9.92 -1.02 23.04
CA SER A 127 11.19 -0.30 23.12
C SER A 127 11.16 1.10 22.46
N LEU A 128 10.16 1.39 21.64
CA LEU A 128 10.06 2.68 20.97
C LEU A 128 9.48 3.75 21.91
N PRO A 129 9.99 4.99 21.83
CA PRO A 129 9.44 6.09 22.61
C PRO A 129 8.01 6.41 22.18
N THR A 130 7.20 6.86 23.13
CA THR A 130 5.86 7.39 22.81
C THR A 130 6.02 8.68 22.00
N PRO A 131 5.41 8.78 20.81
CA PRO A 131 5.55 9.97 19.97
C PRO A 131 4.82 11.19 20.55
N LYS A 132 5.25 12.38 20.16
CA LYS A 132 4.51 13.64 20.42
C LYS A 132 3.13 13.53 19.75
N VAL A 133 2.10 13.96 20.49
CA VAL A 133 0.74 14.09 19.99
C VAL A 133 0.31 15.53 20.18
N GLY A 134 -0.19 16.15 19.12
CA GLY A 134 -0.62 17.55 19.11
C GLY A 134 0.51 18.48 18.70
N TYR A 135 0.24 19.27 17.68
CA TYR A 135 1.09 20.32 17.15
C TYR A 135 0.27 21.61 17.11
N ASP A 136 0.91 22.74 17.35
CA ASP A 136 0.26 24.02 17.12
C ASP A 136 0.12 24.31 15.61
N GLU A 137 -0.73 25.27 15.24
CA GLU A 137 -1.00 25.54 13.82
C GLU A 137 0.22 26.13 13.10
N GLU A 138 1.15 26.81 13.79
CA GLU A 138 2.40 27.30 13.18
C GLU A 138 3.37 26.14 12.86
N GLU A 139 3.47 25.14 13.75
CA GLU A 139 4.22 23.90 13.50
C GLU A 139 3.62 23.14 12.31
N ILE A 140 2.30 23.01 12.26
CA ILE A 140 1.57 22.34 11.18
C ILE A 140 1.80 23.05 9.84
N GLU A 141 1.63 24.37 9.80
CA GLU A 141 1.83 25.18 8.60
C GLU A 141 3.26 25.02 8.06
N LYS A 142 4.27 25.04 8.93
CA LYS A 142 5.67 24.78 8.52
C LYS A 142 5.86 23.37 7.97
N MET A 143 5.24 22.36 8.56
CA MET A 143 5.34 21.00 8.01
C MET A 143 4.73 20.89 6.61
N ILE A 144 3.60 21.55 6.37
CA ILE A 144 2.95 21.55 5.06
C ILE A 144 3.80 22.34 4.05
N ILE A 145 4.20 23.57 4.36
CA ILE A 145 4.89 24.47 3.43
C ILE A 145 6.35 24.07 3.20
N GLU A 146 7.10 23.76 4.25
CA GLU A 146 8.55 23.51 4.14
C GLU A 146 8.88 22.06 3.78
N LYS A 147 8.00 21.11 4.14
CA LYS A 147 8.25 19.66 3.93
C LYS A 147 7.26 19.01 2.95
N GLY A 148 6.29 19.73 2.43
CA GLY A 148 5.27 19.18 1.53
C GLY A 148 4.36 18.16 2.23
N PHE A 149 4.17 18.25 3.54
CA PHE A 149 3.32 17.29 4.25
C PHE A 149 1.85 17.51 3.95
N ILE A 150 1.11 16.41 3.96
CA ILE A 150 -0.34 16.39 3.80
C ILE A 150 -0.94 16.19 5.19
N ARG A 151 -1.86 17.07 5.58
CA ARG A 151 -2.71 16.91 6.77
C ARG A 151 -3.96 16.15 6.37
N TYR A 152 -4.21 15.01 6.97
CA TYR A 152 -5.36 14.17 6.64
C TYR A 152 -5.96 13.51 7.88
N ARG A 153 -7.22 13.09 7.76
CA ARG A 153 -7.89 12.26 8.75
C ARG A 153 -8.02 10.85 8.23
N PHE A 154 -7.79 9.91 9.13
CA PHE A 154 -7.60 8.51 8.82
C PHE A 154 -8.30 7.68 9.89
N VAL A 155 -9.18 6.77 9.50
CA VAL A 155 -10.00 5.96 10.42
C VAL A 155 -9.76 4.49 10.14
N ILE A 156 -9.40 3.72 11.17
CA ILE A 156 -9.12 2.29 11.08
C ILE A 156 -9.85 1.50 12.16
N GLU A 157 -10.05 0.22 11.88
CA GLU A 157 -10.41 -0.77 12.88
C GLU A 157 -9.16 -1.48 13.40
N ALA A 158 -9.07 -1.65 14.71
CA ALA A 158 -7.94 -2.33 15.35
C ALA A 158 -8.43 -3.34 16.38
N TYR A 159 -7.74 -4.48 16.46
CA TYR A 159 -8.05 -5.56 17.38
C TYR A 159 -6.87 -5.82 18.30
N GLY A 160 -7.11 -6.03 19.59
CA GLY A 160 -6.04 -6.25 20.55
C GLY A 160 -6.54 -6.71 21.92
N LYS A 161 -5.66 -6.70 22.92
CA LYS A 161 -5.99 -7.22 24.26
C LYS A 161 -6.84 -6.24 25.07
N ASN A 162 -6.45 -4.97 25.05
CA ASN A 162 -7.11 -3.89 25.76
C ASN A 162 -6.94 -2.59 24.97
N LYS A 163 -7.68 -1.57 25.39
CA LYS A 163 -7.77 -0.30 24.66
C LYS A 163 -6.44 0.44 24.66
N GLU A 164 -5.81 0.51 25.82
CA GLU A 164 -4.59 1.29 26.07
C GLU A 164 -3.40 0.75 25.25
N GLU A 165 -3.20 -0.57 25.23
CA GLU A 165 -2.15 -1.25 24.46
C GLU A 165 -2.31 -1.01 22.95
N ILE A 166 -3.56 -1.07 22.44
CA ILE A 166 -3.82 -0.80 21.03
C ILE A 166 -3.49 0.66 20.69
N GLU A 167 -3.96 1.61 21.50
CA GLU A 167 -3.68 3.03 21.26
C GLU A 167 -2.19 3.35 21.29
N GLU A 168 -1.45 2.82 22.27
CA GLU A 168 -0.01 3.05 22.38
C GLU A 168 0.74 2.44 21.18
N ASN A 169 0.47 1.18 20.85
CA ASN A 169 1.12 0.51 19.73
C ASN A 169 0.80 1.18 18.41
N MET A 170 -0.46 1.61 18.19
CA MET A 170 -0.84 2.31 16.97
C MET A 170 -0.11 3.65 16.82
N LYS A 171 0.01 4.44 17.90
CA LYS A 171 0.76 5.70 17.84
C LYS A 171 2.22 5.45 17.47
N LYS A 172 2.86 4.46 18.11
CA LYS A 172 4.26 4.11 17.83
C LYS A 172 4.44 3.59 16.42
N ALA A 173 3.53 2.74 15.94
CA ALA A 173 3.56 2.21 14.58
C ALA A 173 3.43 3.32 13.53
N LEU A 174 2.44 4.22 13.66
CA LEU A 174 2.27 5.36 12.77
C LEU A 174 3.51 6.28 12.76
N SER A 175 4.08 6.54 13.93
CA SER A 175 5.31 7.34 14.03
C SER A 175 6.51 6.65 13.42
N LEU A 176 6.61 5.32 13.51
CA LEU A 176 7.68 4.53 12.89
C LEU A 176 7.63 4.61 11.36
N GLU A 177 6.42 4.64 10.80
CA GLU A 177 6.18 4.84 9.34
C GLU A 177 6.38 6.30 8.90
N GLY A 178 6.72 7.21 9.83
CA GLY A 178 7.01 8.60 9.54
C GLY A 178 5.83 9.57 9.65
N ALA A 179 4.68 9.13 10.19
CA ALA A 179 3.53 10.02 10.39
C ALA A 179 3.59 10.77 11.73
N TYR A 180 3.27 12.06 11.68
CA TYR A 180 3.13 12.93 12.84
C TYR A 180 1.68 12.96 13.27
N ILE A 181 1.42 12.77 14.56
CA ILE A 181 0.06 12.59 15.08
C ILE A 181 -0.43 13.91 15.68
N ASN A 182 -1.34 14.61 15.01
CA ASN A 182 -1.91 15.82 15.57
C ASN A 182 -3.02 15.52 16.58
N LYS A 183 -3.97 14.65 16.20
CA LYS A 183 -5.10 14.29 17.05
C LYS A 183 -5.35 12.80 16.94
N PHE A 184 -5.85 12.19 18.00
CA PHE A 184 -6.37 10.83 17.95
C PHE A 184 -7.58 10.70 18.87
N VAL A 185 -8.53 9.88 18.46
CA VAL A 185 -9.67 9.47 19.28
C VAL A 185 -9.98 8.01 18.97
N SER A 186 -10.34 7.25 20.01
CA SER A 186 -10.73 5.86 19.86
C SER A 186 -12.08 5.60 20.51
N LYS A 187 -12.81 4.64 19.96
CA LYS A 187 -14.08 4.16 20.48
C LYS A 187 -14.04 2.65 20.57
N LEU A 188 -14.38 2.11 21.75
CA LEU A 188 -14.62 0.67 21.91
C LEU A 188 -15.88 0.30 21.12
N MET A 189 -15.72 -0.62 20.18
CA MET A 189 -16.81 -1.11 19.34
C MET A 189 -17.38 -2.39 19.93
N GLU A 190 -16.52 -3.38 20.18
CA GLU A 190 -16.92 -4.70 20.61
C GLU A 190 -15.87 -5.31 21.56
N GLU A 191 -16.33 -6.18 22.44
CA GLU A 191 -15.48 -7.08 23.22
C GLU A 191 -15.78 -8.51 22.77
N VAL A 192 -14.76 -9.21 22.30
CA VAL A 192 -14.88 -10.56 21.73
C VAL A 192 -14.01 -11.50 22.54
N GLU A 193 -14.54 -12.66 22.89
CA GLU A 193 -13.73 -13.73 23.48
C GLU A 193 -13.16 -14.59 22.35
N TYR A 194 -11.83 -14.64 22.23
CA TYR A 194 -11.13 -15.42 21.21
C TYR A 194 -10.05 -16.27 21.89
N GLU A 195 -10.11 -17.59 21.70
CA GLU A 195 -9.21 -18.57 22.35
C GLU A 195 -9.14 -18.42 23.89
N GLY A 196 -10.28 -18.17 24.53
CA GLY A 196 -10.37 -17.98 25.98
C GLY A 196 -9.71 -16.70 26.50
N LYS A 197 -9.37 -15.76 25.60
CA LYS A 197 -8.84 -14.44 25.94
C LYS A 197 -9.81 -13.37 25.46
N LYS A 198 -10.10 -12.42 26.35
CA LYS A 198 -10.85 -11.22 26.00
C LYS A 198 -10.02 -10.36 25.04
N ARG A 199 -10.61 -10.04 23.90
CA ARG A 199 -10.08 -9.12 22.89
C ARG A 199 -11.04 -7.95 22.73
N VAL A 200 -10.52 -6.80 22.35
CA VAL A 200 -11.32 -5.62 22.08
C VAL A 200 -11.15 -5.19 20.63
N LYS A 201 -12.25 -4.78 20.00
CA LYS A 201 -12.28 -4.10 18.72
C LYS A 201 -12.44 -2.62 18.96
N LEU A 202 -11.52 -1.81 18.44
CA LEU A 202 -11.59 -0.36 18.48
C LEU A 202 -11.81 0.21 17.08
N LEU A 203 -12.57 1.29 17.00
CA LEU A 203 -12.53 2.21 15.88
C LEU A 203 -11.66 3.40 16.30
N ILE A 204 -10.59 3.68 15.55
CA ILE A 204 -9.62 4.72 15.89
C ILE A 204 -9.54 5.71 14.74
N ALA A 205 -9.74 6.99 15.06
CA ALA A 205 -9.57 8.09 14.12
C ALA A 205 -8.34 8.90 14.51
N PHE A 206 -7.50 9.18 13.52
CA PHE A 206 -6.31 10.01 13.63
C PHE A 206 -6.43 11.24 12.73
N GLU A 207 -5.86 12.35 13.15
CA GLU A 207 -5.45 13.45 12.29
C GLU A 207 -3.93 13.41 12.21
N LEU A 208 -3.40 13.15 11.01
CA LEU A 208 -2.00 12.87 10.76
C LEU A 208 -1.40 13.91 9.80
N LEU A 209 -0.08 14.09 9.88
CA LEU A 209 0.72 14.77 8.88
C LEU A 209 1.84 13.84 8.40
N SER A 210 1.99 13.70 7.08
CA SER A 210 3.08 12.91 6.50
C SER A 210 3.36 13.29 5.06
N SER A 211 4.46 12.78 4.49
CA SER A 211 4.65 12.82 3.03
C SER A 211 3.59 11.97 2.32
N ILE A 212 3.51 12.13 1.00
CA ILE A 212 2.65 11.34 0.13
C ILE A 212 3.02 9.84 0.14
N GLU A 213 4.30 9.51 0.24
CA GLU A 213 4.80 8.13 0.31
C GLU A 213 4.27 7.43 1.57
N THR A 214 4.43 8.08 2.74
CA THR A 214 3.88 7.55 3.99
C THR A 214 2.36 7.44 3.92
N LEU A 215 1.66 8.39 3.28
CA LEU A 215 0.21 8.31 3.11
C LEU A 215 -0.21 7.07 2.30
N PHE A 216 0.48 6.77 1.21
CA PHE A 216 0.28 5.53 0.42
C PHE A 216 0.56 4.28 1.25
N ILE A 217 1.68 4.27 1.98
CA ILE A 217 2.08 3.16 2.86
C ILE A 217 1.01 2.88 3.90
N LEU A 218 0.58 3.90 4.63
CA LEU A 218 -0.42 3.76 5.68
C LEU A 218 -1.77 3.31 5.13
N THR A 219 -2.17 3.86 3.99
CA THR A 219 -3.40 3.45 3.29
C THR A 219 -3.35 1.97 2.91
N ALA A 220 -2.23 1.50 2.36
CA ALA A 220 -2.08 0.12 1.95
C ALA A 220 -1.93 -0.86 3.12
N LYS A 221 -1.15 -0.52 4.16
CA LYS A 221 -0.87 -1.39 5.32
C LYS A 221 -2.06 -1.56 6.25
N TYR A 222 -2.89 -0.54 6.39
CA TYR A 222 -3.98 -0.52 7.36
C TYR A 222 -5.38 -0.56 6.75
N ALA A 223 -5.51 -0.32 5.45
CA ALA A 223 -6.79 -0.33 4.73
C ALA A 223 -7.89 0.46 5.49
N PRO A 224 -7.71 1.77 5.70
CA PRO A 224 -8.63 2.57 6.50
C PRO A 224 -10.07 2.51 5.98
N VAL A 225 -11.03 2.47 6.91
CA VAL A 225 -12.46 2.55 6.61
C VAL A 225 -12.89 3.95 6.18
N GLY A 226 -12.06 4.96 6.45
CA GLY A 226 -12.29 6.33 6.02
C GLY A 226 -10.99 7.12 5.95
N ILE A 227 -10.83 7.89 4.88
CA ILE A 227 -9.70 8.77 4.66
C ILE A 227 -10.18 10.07 4.01
N VAL A 228 -9.68 11.20 4.49
CA VAL A 228 -9.95 12.52 3.90
C VAL A 228 -8.74 13.42 4.09
N ILE A 229 -8.33 14.10 3.02
CA ILE A 229 -7.30 15.12 3.09
C ILE A 229 -7.96 16.40 3.62
N VAL A 230 -7.34 16.99 4.63
CA VAL A 230 -7.77 18.26 5.22
C VAL A 230 -7.08 19.39 4.47
N GLU A 231 -5.76 19.30 4.32
CA GLU A 231 -4.91 20.27 3.61
C GLU A 231 -3.65 19.56 3.06
N PRO A 232 -3.07 20.01 1.95
CA PRO A 232 -3.56 21.06 1.04
C PRO A 232 -4.68 20.56 0.11
N ASP A 233 -5.36 21.48 -0.58
CA ASP A 233 -6.36 21.16 -1.61
C ASP A 233 -5.73 20.56 -2.88
N VAL A 234 -4.49 20.96 -3.19
CA VAL A 234 -3.69 20.42 -4.30
C VAL A 234 -2.39 19.86 -3.73
N VAL A 235 -2.11 18.60 -4.05
CA VAL A 235 -0.91 17.90 -3.62
C VAL A 235 0.07 17.84 -4.78
N GLU A 236 1.28 18.34 -4.56
CA GLU A 236 2.39 18.15 -5.49
C GLU A 236 3.05 16.79 -5.22
N MET A 237 3.36 16.06 -6.30
CA MET A 237 3.97 14.74 -6.29
C MET A 237 5.18 14.75 -7.22
N THR A 238 6.37 14.55 -6.67
CA THR A 238 7.58 14.41 -7.48
C THR A 238 7.65 13.02 -8.14
N PRO A 239 8.38 12.88 -9.26
CA PRO A 239 8.60 11.58 -9.88
C PRO A 239 9.18 10.52 -8.93
N ASN A 240 10.06 10.93 -8.00
CA ASN A 240 10.65 10.03 -7.01
C ASN A 240 9.62 9.54 -6.00
N GLU A 241 8.77 10.43 -5.48
CA GLU A 241 7.70 10.02 -4.55
C GLU A 241 6.69 9.10 -5.22
N LEU A 242 6.36 9.35 -6.50
CA LEU A 242 5.53 8.45 -7.30
C LEU A 242 6.19 7.08 -7.46
N GLN A 243 7.47 7.05 -7.83
CA GLN A 243 8.23 5.82 -8.01
C GLN A 243 8.25 4.99 -6.72
N ASN A 244 8.58 5.62 -5.59
CA ASN A 244 8.65 4.96 -4.31
C ASN A 244 7.27 4.48 -3.84
N SER A 245 6.23 5.30 -3.99
CA SER A 245 4.86 4.94 -3.61
C SER A 245 4.34 3.74 -4.41
N LEU A 246 4.58 3.71 -5.73
CA LEU A 246 4.14 2.60 -6.58
C LEU A 246 4.95 1.32 -6.32
N SER A 247 6.27 1.42 -6.14
CA SER A 247 7.11 0.28 -5.80
C SER A 247 6.74 -0.34 -4.45
N GLU A 248 6.51 0.49 -3.45
CA GLU A 248 6.16 0.03 -2.11
C GLU A 248 4.75 -0.59 -2.09
N LEU A 249 3.79 -0.01 -2.83
CA LEU A 249 2.47 -0.61 -3.02
C LEU A 249 2.57 -1.97 -3.73
N ALA A 250 3.39 -2.07 -4.78
CA ALA A 250 3.61 -3.32 -5.51
C ALA A 250 4.23 -4.41 -4.61
N SER A 251 5.22 -4.02 -3.81
CA SER A 251 5.87 -4.88 -2.81
C SER A 251 4.85 -5.42 -1.79
N MET A 252 4.00 -4.56 -1.23
CA MET A 252 2.96 -4.97 -0.27
C MET A 252 1.91 -5.91 -0.88
N VAL A 253 1.49 -5.66 -2.13
CA VAL A 253 0.57 -6.55 -2.85
C VAL A 253 1.22 -7.92 -3.06
N ASN A 254 2.48 -7.94 -3.50
CA ASN A 254 3.24 -9.17 -3.68
C ASN A 254 3.43 -9.92 -2.37
N GLU A 255 3.80 -9.23 -1.30
CA GLU A 255 3.96 -9.83 0.02
C GLU A 255 2.66 -10.53 0.41
N LEU A 256 1.50 -9.86 0.33
CA LEU A 256 0.23 -10.50 0.64
C LEU A 256 -0.03 -11.72 -0.23
N ILE A 257 0.05 -11.61 -1.56
CA ILE A 257 -0.30 -12.72 -2.46
C ILE A 257 0.60 -13.94 -2.24
N HIS A 258 1.90 -13.71 -2.06
CA HIS A 258 2.90 -14.77 -1.96
C HIS A 258 3.13 -15.27 -0.52
N ARG A 259 2.68 -14.55 0.52
CA ARG A 259 2.86 -14.93 1.93
C ARG A 259 2.38 -16.35 2.23
N HIS A 260 1.26 -16.81 1.68
CA HIS A 260 0.76 -18.19 1.88
C HIS A 260 1.69 -19.24 1.30
N LEU A 261 2.27 -18.97 0.13
CA LEU A 261 3.20 -19.86 -0.52
C LEU A 261 4.50 -19.98 0.30
N LEU A 262 4.86 -18.91 1.01
CA LEU A 262 5.99 -18.85 1.93
C LEU A 262 5.67 -19.45 3.32
N MET A 263 4.44 -19.28 3.83
CA MET A 263 4.01 -19.71 5.18
C MET A 263 3.48 -21.15 5.24
N MET A 264 3.13 -21.79 4.12
CA MET A 264 2.97 -23.26 4.04
C MET A 264 4.28 -24.03 4.35
N ASN A 265 5.34 -23.33 4.76
CA ASN A 265 6.68 -23.82 5.02
C ASN A 265 7.13 -23.68 6.49
N GLN A 266 6.19 -23.58 7.44
CA GLN A 266 6.46 -23.80 8.87
C GLN A 266 5.60 -24.94 9.42
#